data_AF-A0A1F9V7Y4-F1
#
_entry.id   AF-A0A1F9V7Y4-F1
#
_cell.length_a   1.000
_cell.length_b   1.000
_cell.length_c   1.000
_cell.angle_alpha   90.00
_cell.angle_beta   90.00
_cell.angle_gamma   90.00
#
_symmetry.space_group_name_H-M   'P 1'
#
loop_
_entity.id
_entity.type
_entity.pdbx_description
1 polymer ?
#
loop_
_entity_poly.entity_id
_entity_poly.type
_entity_poly.pdbx_seq_one_letter_code
_entity_poly.pdbx_strand_id
1 'polypeptide(L)' 'MAERNIQTLVCSSCKDKNYHYQAGKKRADKVKVEVKKFCPKCKKHTLHKEAKS' A
#
# COMPACT_ATOMS: atom_id res chain seq x y z
N MET A 1 -24.02 -5.66 -2.58
CA MET A 1 -22.89 -5.18 -3.40
C MET A 1 -21.60 -5.38 -2.63
N ALA A 2 -20.58 -6.05 -3.19
CA ALA A 2 -19.35 -6.33 -2.46
C ALA A 2 -18.52 -5.04 -2.29
N GLU A 3 -18.47 -4.52 -1.07
CA GLU A 3 -17.64 -3.38 -0.69
C GLU A 3 -16.15 -3.73 -0.93
N ARG A 4 -15.49 -2.98 -1.82
CA ARG A 4 -14.05 -3.12 -2.12
C ARG A 4 -13.30 -2.02 -1.38
N ASN A 5 -12.36 -2.39 -0.50
CA ASN A 5 -11.55 -1.40 0.20
C ASN A 5 -10.28 -1.13 -0.62
N ILE A 6 -10.10 0.10 -1.07
CA ILE A 6 -8.92 0.53 -1.82
C ILE A 6 -7.99 1.23 -0.83
N GLN A 7 -6.92 0.55 -0.44
CA GLN A 7 -5.88 1.12 0.42
C GLN A 7 -4.76 1.69 -0.44
N THR A 8 -4.23 2.85 -0.04
CA THR A 8 -3.07 3.43 -0.71
C THR A 8 -1.80 2.96 -0.03
N LEU A 9 -0.80 2.55 -0.81
CA LEU A 9 0.51 2.12 -0.33
C LEU A 9 1.48 3.29 -0.46
N VAL A 10 2.19 3.55 0.62
CA VAL A 10 3.14 4.66 0.80
C VAL A 10 4.54 4.12 0.90
N CYS A 11 5.45 4.68 0.11
CA CYS A 11 6.87 4.36 0.19
C CYS A 11 7.45 4.80 1.54
N SER A 12 8.12 3.91 2.27
CA SER A 12 8.73 4.24 3.56
C SER A 12 9.90 5.23 3.47
N SER A 13 10.50 5.40 2.28
CA SER A 13 11.69 6.26 2.10
C SER A 13 11.34 7.70 1.71
N CYS A 14 10.40 7.87 0.77
CA CYS A 14 10.01 9.19 0.26
C CYS A 14 8.60 9.61 0.66
N LYS A 15 7.86 8.77 1.40
CA LYS A 15 6.45 9.00 1.80
C LYS A 15 5.49 9.25 0.63
N ASP A 16 5.90 8.85 -0.56
CA ASP A 16 5.15 9.08 -1.79
C ASP A 16 4.12 7.95 -1.99
N LYS A 17 2.93 8.33 -2.48
CA LYS A 17 1.77 7.45 -2.63
C LYS A 17 1.77 6.90 -4.05
N ASN A 18 2.46 5.77 -4.25
CA ASN A 18 2.72 5.25 -5.61
C ASN A 18 1.83 4.09 -6.02
N TYR A 19 1.19 3.40 -5.07
CA TYR A 19 0.44 2.17 -5.38
C TYR A 19 -0.90 2.14 -4.68
N HIS A 20 -1.89 1.53 -5.35
CA HIS A 20 -3.21 1.27 -4.80
C HIS A 20 -3.38 -0.24 -4.64
N TYR A 21 -3.68 -0.68 -3.43
CA TYR A 21 -3.95 -2.06 -3.10
C TYR A 21 -5.45 -2.25 -2.90
N GLN A 22 -6.07 -3.11 -3.71
CA GLN A 22 -7.47 -3.47 -3.54
C GLN A 22 -7.54 -4.71 -2.65
N ALA A 23 -7.97 -4.51 -1.41
CA ALA A 23 -8.20 -5.59 -0.46
C ALA A 23 -9.71 -5.90 -0.38
N GLY A 24 -10.05 -7.18 -0.34
CA GLY A 24 -11.41 -7.60 0.04
C GLY A 24 -11.67 -7.31 1.52
N LYS A 25 -12.89 -6.91 1.88
CA LYS A 25 -13.31 -6.45 3.23
C LYS A 25 -12.82 -7.35 4.39
N LYS A 26 -12.81 -8.68 4.21
CA LYS A 26 -12.38 -9.64 5.25
C LYS A 26 -10.87 -9.63 5.53
N ARG A 27 -10.04 -9.15 4.59
CA ARG A 27 -8.57 -9.14 4.71
C ARG A 27 -8.00 -7.75 5.05
N ALA A 28 -8.70 -6.68 4.67
CA ALA A 28 -8.23 -5.30 4.85
C ALA A 28 -8.05 -4.88 6.32
N ASP A 29 -8.92 -5.36 7.23
CA ASP A 29 -8.86 -5.01 8.66
C ASP A 29 -7.81 -5.80 9.46
N LYS A 30 -7.34 -6.96 8.94
CA LYS A 30 -6.55 -7.91 9.75
C LYS A 30 -5.06 -7.93 9.41
N VAL A 31 -4.65 -7.46 8.24
CA VAL A 31 -3.27 -7.62 7.77
C VAL A 31 -2.72 -6.27 7.35
N LYS A 32 -1.68 -5.81 8.05
CA LYS A 32 -0.82 -4.72 7.58
C LYS A 32 -0.11 -5.19 6.31
N VAL A 33 -0.44 -4.58 5.18
CA VAL A 33 0.16 -4.86 3.88
C VAL A 33 1.48 -4.09 3.78
N GLU A 34 2.58 -4.83 3.91
CA GLU A 34 3.94 -4.33 3.68
C GLU A 34 4.53 -5.05 2.46
N VAL A 35 4.70 -4.32 1.36
CA VAL A 35 5.19 -4.87 0.09
C VAL A 35 6.45 -4.17 -0.36
N LYS A 36 7.47 -4.95 -0.72
CA LYS A 36 8.68 -4.41 -1.37
C LYS A 36 8.37 -4.14 -2.84
N LYS A 37 8.22 -2.87 -3.19
CA LYS A 37 8.01 -2.42 -4.57
C LYS A 37 9.06 -1.39 -4.96
N PHE A 38 9.26 -1.27 -6.27
CA PHE A 38 10.14 -0.26 -6.83
C PHE A 38 9.54 1.12 -6.62
N CYS A 39 10.25 2.03 -5.98
CA CYS A 39 9.83 3.42 -5.88
C CYS A 39 10.49 4.22 -7.02
N PRO A 40 9.71 4.82 -7.94
CA PRO A 40 10.27 5.58 -9.07
C PRO A 40 11.02 6.85 -8.62
N LYS A 41 10.64 7.45 -7.49
CA LYS A 41 11.37 8.60 -6.92
C LYS A 41 12.71 8.22 -6.32
N CYS A 42 12.76 7.12 -5.56
CA CYS A 42 14.01 6.67 -4.95
C CYS A 42 14.87 5.83 -5.90
N LYS A 43 14.34 5.43 -7.07
CA LYS A 43 14.96 4.53 -8.05
C LYS A 43 15.49 3.23 -7.45
N LYS A 44 14.84 2.73 -6.39
CA LYS A 44 15.23 1.51 -5.68
C LYS A 44 14.00 0.79 -5.13
N HIS A 45 14.15 -0.50 -4.83
CA HIS A 45 13.11 -1.29 -4.18
C HIS A 45 13.04 -0.93 -2.70
N THR A 46 11.91 -0.41 -2.27
CA THR A 46 11.66 0.03 -0.90
C THR A 46 10.42 -0.64 -0.35
N LEU A 47 10.34 -0.72 0.97
CA LEU A 47 9.14 -1.15 1.66
C LEU A 47 8.05 -0.09 1.48
N HIS A 48 6.94 -0.50 0.89
CA HIS A 48 5.72 0.28 0.82
C HIS A 48 4.74 -0.25 1.86
N LYS A 49 4.22 0.63 2.70
CA LYS A 49 3.27 0.31 3.77
C LYS A 49 1.92 0.93 3.45
N GLU A 50 0.84 0.26 3.83
CA GLU A 50 -0.49 0.87 3.78
C GLU A 50 -0.53 2.22 4.54
N ALA A 51 -1.04 3.25 3.88
CA ALA A 51 -1.53 4.43 4.56
C ALA A 51 -2.84 4.04 5.25
N LYS A 52 -2.83 4.00 6.58
CA LYS A 52 -4.06 4.22 7.34
C LYS A 52 -4.52 5.64 7.03
N SER A 53 -5.68 5.76 6.40
CA SER A 53 -6.54 6.94 6.51
C SER A 53 -7.74 6.53 7.33
#